data_AF-A0A952CVP7-F1
#
_entry.id   AF-A0A952CVP7-F1
#
_cell.length_a   1.000
_cell.length_b   1.000
_cell.length_c   1.000
_cell.angle_alpha   90.00
_cell.angle_beta   90.00
_cell.angle_gamma   90.00
#
_symmetry.space_group_name_H-M   'P 1'
#
loop_
_entity.id
_entity.type
_entity.pdbx_description
1 polymer ?
#
loop_
_entity_poly.entity_id
_entity_poly.type
_entity_poly.pdbx_seq_one_letter_code
_entity_poly.pdbx_strand_id
1 'polypeptide(L)'
;RGSAVGLVSVVAVLQLYLPPLVVVMAAPLLTRRETWAFWAALPRPPAAAYRGAALGIAGGMLLPLLAGSALAGAVLGLDPRGLALLGLTTVAVTLMFTTLTALFSALTLDVTRAMALGLAAWGLLVLAYGPLVVGVAAAFADYPLDALLVASLIVNPLELWRVGLLHALRVPVLVGPVGKVVTDLFPNGALLIAAASTALGSAVALFAAGWVFWRRER
;
A
#
# COMPACT_ATOMS: atom_id res chain seq x y z
N ARG A 1 8.18 -4.98 -25.62
CA ARG A 1 6.74 -4.60 -25.52
C ARG A 1 5.96 -5.58 -24.64
N GLY A 2 6.12 -6.91 -24.81
CA GLY A 2 5.46 -7.91 -23.95
C GLY A 2 5.85 -7.84 -22.45
N SER A 3 7.13 -7.62 -22.13
CA SER A 3 7.60 -7.54 -20.73
C SER A 3 6.98 -6.38 -19.93
N ALA A 4 6.82 -5.21 -20.55
CA ALA A 4 6.20 -4.04 -19.91
C ALA A 4 4.72 -4.28 -19.56
N VAL A 5 3.96 -4.89 -20.48
CA VAL A 5 2.56 -5.26 -20.24
C VAL A 5 2.47 -6.34 -19.16
N GLY A 6 3.38 -7.32 -19.18
CA GLY A 6 3.50 -8.34 -18.15
C GLY A 6 3.70 -7.74 -16.75
N LEU A 7 4.63 -6.79 -16.59
CA LEU A 7 4.88 -6.14 -15.30
C LEU A 7 3.63 -5.42 -14.77
N VAL A 8 2.99 -4.60 -15.61
CA VAL A 8 1.81 -3.82 -15.22
C VAL A 8 0.65 -4.74 -14.81
N SER A 9 0.42 -5.82 -15.55
CA SER A 9 -0.61 -6.80 -15.23
C SER A 9 -0.35 -7.51 -13.90
N VAL A 10 0.90 -7.93 -13.64
CA VAL A 10 1.28 -8.56 -12.37
C VAL A 10 1.12 -7.60 -11.22
N VAL A 11 1.55 -6.35 -11.38
CA VAL A 11 1.40 -5.33 -10.33
C VAL A 11 -0.07 -5.05 -10.04
N ALA A 12 -0.94 -5.00 -11.05
CA ALA A 12 -2.38 -4.84 -10.86
C ALA A 12 -2.98 -6.02 -10.06
N VAL A 13 -2.62 -7.25 -10.41
CA VAL A 13 -3.05 -8.46 -9.68
C VAL A 13 -2.49 -8.43 -8.24
N LEU A 14 -1.24 -8.05 -8.06
CA LEU A 14 -0.60 -7.93 -6.75
C LEU A 14 -1.31 -6.88 -5.90
N GLN A 15 -1.59 -5.69 -6.43
CA GLN A 15 -2.34 -4.64 -5.72
C GLN A 15 -3.76 -5.07 -5.36
N LEU A 16 -4.37 -5.95 -6.16
CA LEU A 16 -5.71 -6.47 -5.88
C LEU A 16 -5.71 -7.49 -4.74
N TYR A 17 -4.81 -8.49 -4.77
CA TYR A 17 -4.84 -9.63 -3.84
C TYR A 17 -3.93 -9.49 -2.62
N LEU A 18 -2.85 -8.72 -2.71
CA LEU A 18 -1.88 -8.62 -1.62
C LEU A 18 -2.45 -7.89 -0.38
N PRO A 19 -3.18 -6.77 -0.52
CA PRO A 19 -3.75 -6.09 0.64
C PRO A 19 -4.68 -6.93 1.52
N PRO A 20 -5.70 -7.64 0.99
CA PRO A 20 -6.57 -8.45 1.85
C PRO A 20 -5.80 -9.59 2.52
N LEU A 21 -4.81 -10.18 1.83
CA LEU A 21 -3.92 -11.19 2.42
C LEU A 21 -3.15 -10.61 3.62
N VAL A 22 -2.55 -9.44 3.47
CA VAL A 22 -1.82 -8.75 4.55
C VAL A 22 -2.74 -8.44 5.73
N VAL A 23 -3.95 -7.93 5.47
CA VAL A 23 -4.94 -7.62 6.52
C VAL A 23 -5.32 -8.88 7.31
N VAL A 24 -5.67 -9.97 6.61
CA VAL A 24 -6.09 -11.23 7.23
C VAL A 24 -4.99 -11.85 8.08
N MET A 25 -3.74 -11.74 7.64
CA MET A 25 -2.61 -12.32 8.35
C MET A 25 -2.13 -11.43 9.51
N ALA A 26 -2.13 -10.10 9.35
CA ALA A 26 -1.61 -9.18 10.35
C ALA A 26 -2.59 -8.91 11.49
N ALA A 27 -3.89 -8.76 11.20
CA ALA A 27 -4.88 -8.35 12.20
C ALA A 27 -4.94 -9.31 13.42
N PRO A 28 -5.00 -10.65 13.26
CA PRO A 28 -5.03 -11.57 14.39
C PRO A 28 -3.76 -11.53 15.24
N LEU A 29 -2.60 -11.30 14.63
CA LEU A 29 -1.33 -11.23 15.34
C LEU A 29 -1.20 -9.93 16.16
N LEU A 30 -1.80 -8.85 15.67
CA LEU A 30 -1.74 -7.53 16.30
C LEU A 30 -2.81 -7.31 17.37
N THR A 31 -3.89 -8.12 17.41
CA THR A 31 -4.98 -7.97 18.40
C THR A 31 -4.98 -9.03 19.51
N ARG A 32 -4.04 -10.00 19.51
CA ARG A 32 -4.00 -11.05 20.55
C ARG A 32 -3.69 -10.49 21.93
N ARG A 33 -4.66 -10.57 22.84
CA ARG A 33 -4.56 -10.06 24.21
C ARG A 33 -3.48 -10.76 25.03
N GLU A 34 -3.37 -12.09 24.92
CA GLU A 34 -2.37 -12.88 25.65
C GLU A 34 -0.94 -12.44 25.30
N THR A 35 -0.69 -12.14 24.03
CA THR A 35 0.58 -11.58 23.57
C THR A 35 0.81 -10.24 24.26
N TRP A 36 -0.11 -9.29 24.15
CA TRP A 36 0.10 -7.97 24.76
C TRP A 36 0.23 -8.01 26.29
N ALA A 37 -0.48 -8.91 26.98
CA ALA A 37 -0.32 -9.13 28.41
C ALA A 37 1.10 -9.60 28.77
N PHE A 38 1.68 -10.52 27.99
CA PHE A 38 3.07 -10.94 28.16
C PHE A 38 4.05 -9.78 27.90
N TRP A 39 3.84 -9.01 26.83
CA TRP A 39 4.73 -7.91 26.46
C TRP A 39 4.66 -6.73 27.45
N ALA A 40 3.51 -6.52 28.09
CA ALA A 40 3.34 -5.54 29.15
C ALA A 40 4.19 -5.85 30.40
N ALA A 41 4.55 -7.12 30.62
CA ALA A 41 5.45 -7.53 31.71
C ALA A 41 6.94 -7.24 31.40
N LEU A 42 7.30 -6.96 30.15
CA LEU A 42 8.67 -6.62 29.77
C LEU A 42 8.96 -5.14 30.03
N PRO A 43 10.20 -4.76 30.43
CA PRO A 43 10.60 -3.37 30.67
C PRO A 43 10.84 -2.62 29.35
N ARG A 44 9.80 -2.50 28.51
CA ARG A 44 9.84 -1.81 27.23
C ARG A 44 8.62 -0.90 27.06
N PRO A 45 8.75 0.28 26.43
CA PRO A 45 7.60 1.13 26.21
C PRO A 45 6.61 0.46 25.24
N PRO A 46 5.31 0.38 25.58
CA PRO A 46 4.33 -0.43 24.83
C PRO A 46 4.17 0.08 23.39
N ALA A 47 4.28 1.39 23.15
CA ALA A 47 4.29 1.96 21.81
C ALA A 47 5.46 1.46 20.94
N ALA A 48 6.64 1.26 21.51
CA ALA A 48 7.79 0.75 20.75
C ALA A 48 7.66 -0.76 20.50
N ALA A 49 7.18 -1.52 21.49
CA ALA A 49 6.88 -2.94 21.34
C ALA A 49 5.84 -3.17 20.23
N TYR A 50 4.76 -2.40 20.22
CA TYR A 50 3.69 -2.49 19.22
C TYR A 50 4.19 -2.18 17.80
N ARG A 51 4.97 -1.09 17.64
CA ARG A 51 5.57 -0.75 16.35
C ARG A 51 6.56 -1.82 15.88
N GLY A 52 7.37 -2.35 16.80
CA GLY A 52 8.29 -3.45 16.53
C GLY A 52 7.58 -4.72 16.06
N ALA A 53 6.46 -5.07 16.68
CA ALA A 53 5.64 -6.20 16.26
C ALA A 53 5.07 -6.00 14.85
N ALA A 54 4.52 -4.83 14.54
CA ALA A 54 4.01 -4.52 13.21
C ALA A 54 5.11 -4.62 12.13
N LEU A 55 6.31 -4.09 12.39
CA LEU A 55 7.45 -4.21 11.49
C LEU A 55 7.97 -5.66 11.37
N GLY A 56 7.96 -6.41 12.47
CA GLY A 56 8.33 -7.83 12.48
C GLY A 56 7.38 -8.69 11.65
N ILE A 57 6.07 -8.43 11.76
CA ILE A 57 5.04 -9.07 10.94
C ILE A 57 5.25 -8.73 9.46
N ALA A 58 5.46 -7.45 9.13
CA ALA A 58 5.79 -7.05 7.76
C ALA A 58 7.05 -7.77 7.25
N GLY A 59 8.14 -7.80 8.03
CA GLY A 59 9.37 -8.50 7.68
C GLY A 59 9.18 -9.99 7.44
N GLY A 60 8.41 -10.66 8.31
CA GLY A 60 8.08 -12.08 8.17
C GLY A 60 7.27 -12.39 6.91
N MET A 61 6.34 -11.50 6.52
CA MET A 61 5.57 -11.62 5.28
C MET A 61 6.39 -11.29 4.03
N LEU A 62 7.28 -10.30 4.11
CA LEU A 62 8.05 -9.84 2.95
C LEU A 62 8.94 -10.94 2.37
N LEU A 63 9.50 -11.82 3.18
CA LEU A 63 10.34 -12.93 2.70
C LEU A 63 9.62 -13.83 1.68
N PRO A 64 8.51 -14.51 2.01
CA PRO A 64 7.78 -15.35 1.05
C PRO A 64 7.14 -14.52 -0.07
N LEU A 65 6.69 -13.29 0.19
CA LEU A 65 6.08 -12.44 -0.83
C LEU A 65 7.09 -11.98 -1.88
N LEU A 66 8.30 -11.62 -1.47
CA LEU A 66 9.39 -11.27 -2.39
C LEU A 66 9.81 -12.47 -3.22
N ALA A 67 9.97 -13.64 -2.60
CA ALA A 67 10.26 -14.88 -3.31
C ALA A 67 9.18 -15.21 -4.35
N GLY A 68 7.90 -15.13 -3.97
CA GLY A 68 6.77 -15.37 -4.87
C GLY A 68 6.68 -14.36 -6.02
N SER A 69 6.86 -13.07 -5.73
CA SER A 69 6.86 -12.02 -6.75
C SER A 69 8.05 -12.14 -7.72
N ALA A 70 9.24 -12.49 -7.22
CA ALA A 70 10.42 -12.74 -8.05
C ALA A 70 10.22 -13.96 -8.96
N LEU A 71 9.65 -15.05 -8.42
CA LEU A 71 9.32 -16.24 -9.20
C LEU A 71 8.30 -15.92 -10.31
N ALA A 72 7.22 -15.21 -9.98
CA ALA A 72 6.22 -14.78 -10.96
C ALA A 72 6.84 -13.90 -12.06
N GLY A 73 7.71 -12.96 -11.67
CA GLY A 73 8.42 -12.11 -12.61
C GLY A 73 9.39 -12.88 -13.52
N ALA A 74 10.08 -13.89 -12.99
CA ALA A 74 10.97 -14.76 -13.76
C ALA A 74 10.20 -15.60 -14.79
N VAL A 75 9.06 -16.18 -14.39
CA VAL A 75 8.16 -16.94 -15.30
C VAL A 75 7.66 -16.08 -16.46
N LEU A 76 7.40 -14.79 -16.21
CA LEU A 76 6.94 -13.84 -17.21
C LEU A 76 8.07 -13.20 -18.03
N GLY A 77 9.32 -13.61 -17.80
CA GLY A 77 10.48 -13.09 -18.54
C GLY A 77 10.71 -11.59 -18.31
N LEU A 78 10.45 -11.10 -17.09
CA LEU A 78 10.74 -9.71 -16.74
C LEU A 78 12.25 -9.46 -16.75
N ASP A 79 12.64 -8.29 -17.25
CA ASP A 79 14.02 -7.82 -17.20
C ASP A 79 14.43 -7.50 -15.75
N PRO A 80 15.74 -7.39 -15.44
CA PRO A 80 16.21 -7.11 -14.08
C PRO A 80 15.60 -5.83 -13.50
N ARG A 81 15.35 -4.82 -14.33
CA ARG A 81 14.67 -3.59 -13.94
C ARG A 81 13.21 -3.84 -13.57
N GLY A 82 12.47 -4.61 -14.37
CA GLY A 82 11.10 -5.03 -14.07
C GLY A 82 11.00 -5.84 -12.77
N LEU A 83 11.94 -6.75 -12.53
CA LEU A 83 12.02 -7.51 -11.27
C LEU A 83 12.27 -6.59 -10.06
N ALA A 84 13.18 -5.63 -10.17
CA ALA A 84 13.45 -4.66 -9.10
C ALA A 84 12.23 -3.78 -8.81
N LEU A 85 11.55 -3.30 -9.85
CA LEU A 85 10.32 -2.52 -9.73
C LEU A 85 9.19 -3.33 -9.09
N LEU A 86 9.02 -4.59 -9.51
CA LEU A 86 8.04 -5.50 -8.91
C LEU A 86 8.34 -5.71 -7.43
N GLY A 87 9.58 -6.05 -7.06
CA GLY A 87 9.98 -6.21 -5.66
C GLY A 87 9.73 -4.95 -4.82
N LEU A 88 10.05 -3.77 -5.36
CA LEU A 88 9.80 -2.50 -4.67
C LEU A 88 8.31 -2.25 -4.44
N THR A 89 7.45 -2.58 -5.43
CA THR A 89 6.00 -2.47 -5.27
C THR A 89 5.46 -3.47 -4.24
N THR A 90 5.99 -4.70 -4.21
CA THR A 90 5.66 -5.70 -3.18
C THR A 90 5.97 -5.18 -1.78
N VAL A 91 7.17 -4.59 -1.58
CA VAL A 91 7.57 -3.99 -0.30
C VAL A 91 6.62 -2.86 0.08
N ALA A 92 6.36 -1.95 -0.84
CA ALA A 92 5.54 -0.76 -0.62
C ALA A 92 4.10 -1.13 -0.20
N VAL A 93 3.44 -2.02 -0.93
CA VAL A 93 2.06 -2.46 -0.64
C VAL A 93 1.99 -3.20 0.70
N THR A 94 2.95 -4.08 0.97
CA THR A 94 2.99 -4.86 2.21
C THR A 94 3.19 -3.96 3.43
N LEU A 95 4.12 -3.00 3.37
CA LEU A 95 4.35 -2.05 4.46
C LEU A 95 3.13 -1.17 4.70
N MET A 96 2.52 -0.65 3.63
CA MET A 96 1.34 0.21 3.74
C MET A 96 0.19 -0.52 4.43
N PHE A 97 -0.18 -1.70 3.95
CA PHE A 97 -1.31 -2.43 4.54
C PHE A 97 -0.99 -3.02 5.91
N THR A 98 0.24 -3.42 6.19
CA THR A 98 0.61 -3.87 7.54
C THR A 98 0.50 -2.73 8.55
N THR A 99 0.97 -1.53 8.21
CA THR A 99 0.92 -0.37 9.12
C THR A 99 -0.49 0.20 9.29
N LEU A 100 -1.32 0.20 8.24
CA LEU A 100 -2.75 0.50 8.34
C LEU A 100 -3.49 -0.52 9.20
N THR A 101 -3.23 -1.81 8.99
CA THR A 101 -3.81 -2.88 9.82
C THR A 101 -3.38 -2.73 11.27
N ALA A 102 -2.11 -2.38 11.53
CA ALA A 102 -1.63 -2.08 12.88
C ALA A 102 -2.37 -0.91 13.53
N LEU A 103 -2.69 0.14 12.79
CA LEU A 103 -3.50 1.24 13.29
C LEU A 103 -4.93 0.78 13.64
N PHE A 104 -5.60 0.04 12.75
CA PHE A 104 -6.95 -0.46 13.00
C PHE A 104 -6.99 -1.47 14.15
N SER A 105 -5.99 -2.34 14.27
CA SER A 105 -5.80 -3.26 15.38
C SER A 105 -5.63 -2.50 16.70
N ALA A 106 -4.85 -1.42 16.74
CA ALA A 106 -4.69 -0.59 17.94
C ALA A 106 -5.99 0.15 18.31
N LEU A 107 -6.75 0.60 17.31
CA LEU A 107 -8.03 1.30 17.49
C LEU A 107 -9.17 0.39 17.94
N THR A 108 -9.08 -0.92 17.73
CA THR A 108 -10.21 -1.84 17.98
C THR A 108 -9.90 -2.88 19.04
N LEU A 109 -8.66 -3.38 19.09
CA LEU A 109 -8.23 -4.52 19.92
C LEU A 109 -9.12 -5.76 19.74
N ASP A 110 -9.71 -5.88 18.55
CA ASP A 110 -10.63 -6.93 18.15
C ASP A 110 -10.28 -7.38 16.73
N VAL A 111 -10.07 -8.69 16.55
CA VAL A 111 -9.62 -9.28 15.28
C VAL A 111 -10.60 -8.93 14.17
N THR A 112 -11.89 -9.17 14.41
CA THR A 112 -12.95 -9.03 13.41
C THR A 112 -13.12 -7.58 13.00
N ARG A 113 -13.12 -6.65 13.95
CA ARG A 113 -13.25 -5.21 13.65
C ARG A 113 -12.01 -4.67 12.94
N ALA A 114 -10.81 -5.07 13.35
CA ALA A 114 -9.58 -4.67 12.69
C ALA A 114 -9.54 -5.17 11.23
N MET A 115 -9.94 -6.42 10.99
CA MET A 115 -10.06 -6.98 9.65
C MET A 115 -11.12 -6.24 8.82
N ALA A 116 -12.29 -5.97 9.39
CA ALA A 116 -13.36 -5.25 8.69
C ALA A 116 -12.89 -3.85 8.25
N LEU A 117 -12.21 -3.09 9.12
CA LEU A 117 -11.65 -1.79 8.78
C LEU A 117 -10.52 -1.89 7.74
N GLY A 118 -9.64 -2.88 7.86
CA GLY A 118 -8.56 -3.12 6.90
C GLY A 118 -9.09 -3.48 5.50
N LEU A 119 -10.11 -4.34 5.44
CA LEU A 119 -10.78 -4.71 4.19
C LEU A 119 -11.60 -3.55 3.62
N ALA A 120 -12.23 -2.73 4.45
CA ALA A 120 -12.91 -1.51 4.00
C ALA A 120 -11.90 -0.51 3.41
N ALA A 121 -10.74 -0.32 4.04
CA ALA A 121 -9.66 0.52 3.51
C ALA A 121 -9.13 -0.02 2.17
N TRP A 122 -8.95 -1.34 2.04
CA TRP A 122 -8.62 -1.96 0.76
C TRP A 122 -9.69 -1.71 -0.30
N GLY A 123 -10.97 -1.96 0.02
CA GLY A 123 -12.08 -1.74 -0.90
C GLY A 123 -12.13 -0.28 -1.37
N LEU A 124 -11.91 0.67 -0.46
CA LEU A 124 -11.86 2.09 -0.79
C LEU A 124 -10.67 2.43 -1.70
N LEU A 125 -9.46 2.03 -1.32
CA LEU A 125 -8.21 2.44 -1.97
C LEU A 125 -7.93 1.69 -3.28
N VAL A 126 -8.42 0.47 -3.45
CA VAL A 126 -8.11 -0.39 -4.61
C VAL A 126 -9.30 -0.54 -5.54
N LEU A 127 -10.50 -0.80 -5.01
CA LEU A 127 -11.68 -1.09 -5.84
C LEU A 127 -12.45 0.18 -6.20
N ALA A 128 -12.75 1.01 -5.20
CA ALA A 128 -13.61 2.18 -5.38
C ALA A 128 -12.86 3.39 -5.90
N TYR A 129 -11.58 3.56 -5.55
CA TYR A 129 -10.82 4.79 -5.80
C TYR A 129 -10.81 5.22 -7.27
N GLY A 130 -10.42 4.33 -8.18
CA GLY A 130 -10.35 4.62 -9.61
C GLY A 130 -11.70 5.09 -10.18
N PRO A 131 -12.78 4.28 -10.07
CA PRO A 131 -14.11 4.68 -10.51
C PRO A 131 -14.63 5.97 -9.87
N LEU A 132 -14.35 6.20 -8.57
CA LEU A 132 -14.73 7.43 -7.88
C LEU A 132 -14.04 8.66 -8.49
N VAL A 133 -12.72 8.59 -8.70
CA VAL A 133 -11.97 9.70 -9.32
C VAL A 133 -12.48 9.98 -10.73
N VAL A 134 -12.73 8.96 -11.53
CA VAL A 134 -13.29 9.11 -12.88
C VAL A 134 -14.70 9.71 -12.84
N GLY A 135 -15.55 9.26 -11.91
CA GLY A 135 -16.90 9.80 -11.73
C GLY A 135 -16.90 11.27 -11.34
N VAL A 136 -16.02 11.67 -10.42
CA VAL A 136 -15.84 13.08 -10.05
C VAL A 136 -15.30 13.88 -11.24
N ALA A 137 -14.28 13.37 -11.95
CA ALA A 137 -13.75 14.04 -13.14
C ALA A 137 -14.81 14.25 -14.23
N ALA A 138 -15.70 13.27 -14.44
CA ALA A 138 -16.81 13.39 -15.38
C ALA A 138 -17.85 14.44 -14.93
N ALA A 139 -18.14 14.52 -13.63
CA ALA A 139 -19.10 15.49 -13.09
C ALA A 139 -18.61 16.95 -13.18
N PHE A 140 -17.30 17.17 -13.20
CA PHE A 140 -16.67 18.50 -13.26
C PHE A 140 -15.92 18.73 -14.58
N ALA A 141 -16.35 18.09 -15.67
CA ALA A 141 -15.67 18.12 -16.97
C ALA A 141 -15.51 19.55 -17.54
N ASP A 142 -16.37 20.50 -17.16
CA ASP A 142 -16.34 21.89 -17.61
C ASP A 142 -15.30 22.77 -16.86
N TYR A 143 -14.65 22.24 -15.82
CA TYR A 143 -13.65 22.95 -15.00
C TYR A 143 -12.23 22.44 -15.28
N PRO A 144 -11.17 23.24 -15.02
CA PRO A 144 -9.79 22.75 -15.12
C PRO A 144 -9.52 21.68 -14.04
N LEU A 145 -9.50 20.41 -14.45
CA LEU A 145 -9.40 19.25 -13.56
C LEU A 145 -7.97 18.90 -13.14
N ASP A 146 -6.95 19.53 -13.72
CA ASP A 146 -5.55 19.12 -13.53
C ASP A 146 -5.15 19.05 -12.05
N ALA A 147 -5.51 20.07 -11.27
CA ALA A 147 -5.22 20.12 -9.83
C ALA A 147 -5.96 19.03 -9.04
N LEU A 148 -7.22 18.76 -9.38
CA LEU A 148 -8.04 17.73 -8.72
C LEU A 148 -7.47 16.33 -9.01
N LEU A 149 -7.11 16.06 -10.26
CA LEU A 149 -6.54 14.78 -10.68
C LEU A 149 -5.19 14.55 -10.03
N VAL A 150 -4.34 15.57 -9.93
CA VAL A 150 -3.05 15.49 -9.23
C VAL A 150 -3.23 15.23 -7.75
N ALA A 151 -4.12 15.97 -7.09
CA ALA A 151 -4.42 15.78 -5.68
C ALA A 151 -4.93 14.35 -5.42
N SER A 152 -5.83 13.85 -6.28
CA SER A 152 -6.32 12.48 -6.18
C SER A 152 -5.20 11.45 -6.35
N LEU A 153 -4.21 11.70 -7.20
CA LEU A 153 -3.12 10.74 -7.32
C LEU A 153 -2.24 10.74 -6.06
N ILE A 154 -1.92 11.91 -5.51
CA ILE A 154 -1.06 12.03 -4.31
C ILE A 154 -1.69 11.35 -3.10
N VAL A 155 -3.02 11.42 -2.96
CA VAL A 155 -3.76 10.81 -1.84
C VAL A 155 -3.69 9.28 -1.87
N ASN A 156 -3.58 8.66 -3.04
CA ASN A 156 -3.54 7.21 -3.17
C ASN A 156 -2.17 6.72 -3.68
N PRO A 157 -1.25 6.34 -2.78
CA PRO A 157 0.08 5.86 -3.17
C PRO A 157 0.06 4.61 -4.06
N LEU A 158 -0.98 3.77 -3.98
CA LEU A 158 -1.11 2.58 -4.84
C LEU A 158 -1.30 2.97 -6.31
N GLU A 159 -2.10 4.01 -6.54
CA GLU A 159 -2.31 4.59 -7.87
C GLU A 159 -1.04 5.30 -8.38
N LEU A 160 -0.30 5.98 -7.50
CA LEU A 160 1.02 6.55 -7.84
C LEU A 160 2.00 5.48 -8.31
N TRP A 161 2.03 4.30 -7.67
CA TRP A 161 2.85 3.17 -8.15
C TRP A 161 2.42 2.72 -9.54
N ARG A 162 1.11 2.55 -9.77
CA ARG A 162 0.57 2.09 -11.06
C ARG A 162 0.89 3.08 -12.19
N VAL A 163 0.62 4.36 -11.98
CA VAL A 163 0.89 5.43 -12.95
C VAL A 163 2.40 5.61 -13.16
N GLY A 164 3.20 5.59 -12.09
CA GLY A 164 4.66 5.69 -12.18
C GLY A 164 5.30 4.55 -12.98
N LEU A 165 4.79 3.32 -12.84
CA LEU A 165 5.24 2.17 -13.62
C LEU A 165 4.86 2.28 -15.10
N LEU A 166 3.61 2.66 -15.40
CA LEU A 166 3.15 2.88 -16.77
C LEU A 166 4.03 3.92 -17.49
N HIS A 167 4.36 5.00 -16.80
CA HIS A 167 5.26 6.04 -17.29
C HIS A 167 6.69 5.53 -17.49
N ALA A 168 7.26 4.87 -16.49
CA ALA A 168 8.64 4.34 -16.55
C ALA A 168 8.84 3.32 -17.67
N LEU A 169 7.80 2.58 -18.03
CA LEU A 169 7.79 1.59 -19.10
C LEU A 169 7.41 2.17 -20.48
N ARG A 170 7.13 3.47 -20.57
CA ARG A 170 6.69 4.18 -21.79
C ARG A 170 5.52 3.48 -22.50
N VAL A 171 4.54 3.00 -21.74
CA VAL A 171 3.35 2.32 -22.30
C VAL A 171 2.26 3.38 -22.59
N PRO A 172 2.05 3.80 -23.85
CA PRO A 172 1.22 4.98 -24.15
C PRO A 172 -0.29 4.75 -23.97
N VAL A 173 -0.74 3.49 -23.93
CA VAL A 173 -2.14 3.10 -24.19
C VAL A 173 -2.98 2.98 -22.90
N LEU A 174 -2.39 3.02 -21.71
CA LEU A 174 -3.05 2.62 -20.46
C LEU A 174 -3.13 3.69 -19.36
N VAL A 175 -2.69 4.92 -19.64
CA VAL A 175 -2.58 5.96 -18.59
C VAL A 175 -3.92 6.61 -18.23
N GLY A 176 -4.94 6.52 -19.09
CA GLY A 176 -6.18 7.27 -18.89
C GLY A 176 -5.95 8.79 -18.77
N PRO A 177 -7.00 9.60 -18.53
CA PRO A 177 -6.85 11.05 -18.38
C PRO A 177 -5.92 11.42 -17.22
N VAL A 178 -6.01 10.69 -16.10
CA VAL A 178 -5.22 10.93 -14.88
C VAL A 178 -3.73 10.70 -15.11
N GLY A 179 -3.36 9.62 -15.80
CA GLY A 179 -1.96 9.30 -16.03
C GLY A 179 -1.28 10.23 -17.03
N LYS A 180 -2.02 10.78 -18.01
CA LYS A 180 -1.49 11.80 -18.93
C LYS A 180 -1.08 13.06 -18.18
N VAL A 181 -1.99 13.62 -17.38
CA VAL A 181 -1.74 14.84 -16.58
C VAL A 181 -0.53 14.66 -15.66
N VAL A 182 -0.36 13.46 -15.10
CA VAL A 182 0.75 13.16 -14.18
C VAL A 182 2.07 12.97 -14.91
N THR A 183 2.07 12.33 -16.08
CA THR A 183 3.26 12.23 -16.94
C THR A 183 3.77 13.61 -17.36
N ASP A 184 2.84 14.53 -17.65
CA ASP A 184 3.17 15.90 -18.05
C ASP A 184 3.72 16.73 -16.87
N LEU A 185 3.25 16.48 -15.64
CA LEU A 185 3.67 17.21 -14.43
C LEU A 185 4.88 16.61 -13.70
N PHE A 186 5.13 15.30 -13.84
CA PHE A 186 6.25 14.60 -13.17
C PHE A 186 7.08 13.73 -14.12
N PRO A 187 7.82 14.33 -15.08
CA PRO A 187 8.49 13.61 -16.16
C PRO A 187 9.49 12.54 -15.70
N ASN A 188 10.13 12.71 -14.54
CA ASN A 188 11.17 11.80 -14.02
C ASN A 188 10.97 11.41 -12.54
N GLY A 189 9.86 11.83 -11.90
CA GLY A 189 9.69 11.78 -10.44
C GLY A 189 8.57 10.87 -9.91
N ALA A 190 7.68 10.36 -10.77
CA ALA A 190 6.45 9.68 -10.32
C ALA A 190 6.71 8.49 -9.39
N LEU A 191 7.70 7.64 -9.68
CA LEU A 191 8.08 6.51 -8.81
C LEU A 191 8.70 6.95 -7.49
N LEU A 192 9.47 8.06 -7.48
CA LEU A 192 10.03 8.61 -6.25
C LEU A 192 8.93 9.19 -5.36
N ILE A 193 7.93 9.85 -5.96
CA ILE A 193 6.76 10.37 -5.25
C ILE A 193 5.92 9.21 -4.73
N ALA A 194 5.75 8.13 -5.49
CA ALA A 194 5.09 6.90 -5.03
C ALA A 194 5.80 6.30 -3.81
N ALA A 195 7.13 6.18 -3.87
CA ALA A 195 7.93 5.69 -2.76
C ALA A 195 7.84 6.60 -1.53
N ALA A 196 7.96 7.92 -1.72
CA ALA A 196 7.91 8.90 -0.64
C ALA A 196 6.52 8.94 0.03
N SER A 197 5.44 8.95 -0.75
CA SER A 197 4.07 8.93 -0.25
C SER A 197 3.76 7.64 0.50
N THR A 198 4.21 6.49 0.00
CA THR A 198 4.03 5.21 0.69
C THR A 198 4.83 5.15 1.98
N ALA A 199 6.08 5.61 1.97
CA ALA A 199 6.93 5.66 3.16
C ALA A 199 6.35 6.60 4.22
N LEU A 200 5.91 7.79 3.83
CA LEU A 200 5.29 8.76 4.71
C LEU A 200 3.99 8.22 5.29
N GLY A 201 3.09 7.69 4.45
CA GLY A 201 1.82 7.10 4.90
C GLY A 201 2.03 5.94 5.87
N SER A 202 2.99 5.06 5.57
CA SER A 202 3.33 3.93 6.44
C SER A 202 3.93 4.40 7.77
N ALA A 203 4.82 5.41 7.75
CA ALA A 203 5.44 5.97 8.95
C ALA A 203 4.40 6.66 9.85
N VAL A 204 3.48 7.44 9.26
CA VAL A 204 2.38 8.10 9.98
C VAL A 204 1.45 7.06 10.59
N ALA A 205 1.01 6.06 9.81
CA ALA A 205 0.14 4.99 10.30
C ALA A 205 0.79 4.20 11.44
N LEU A 206 2.08 3.85 11.31
CA LEU A 206 2.83 3.11 12.32
C LEU A 206 3.01 3.93 13.60
N PHE A 207 3.34 5.23 13.47
CA PHE A 207 3.47 6.12 14.62
C PHE A 207 2.13 6.30 15.35
N ALA A 208 1.06 6.56 14.60
CA ALA A 208 -0.30 6.67 15.13
C ALA A 208 -0.72 5.37 15.83
N ALA A 209 -0.42 4.21 15.25
CA ALA A 209 -0.76 2.91 15.83
C ALA A 209 -0.11 2.72 17.21
N GLY A 210 1.21 2.98 17.32
CA GLY A 210 1.92 2.90 18.59
C GLY A 210 1.40 3.89 19.64
N TRP A 211 1.05 5.11 19.21
CA TRP A 211 0.51 6.14 20.09
C TRP A 211 -0.90 5.82 20.59
N VAL A 212 -1.79 5.36 19.70
CA VAL A 212 -3.15 4.90 20.06
C VAL A 212 -3.08 3.73 21.03
N PHE A 213 -2.21 2.76 20.77
CA PHE A 213 -2.02 1.59 21.62
C PHE A 213 -1.58 2.00 23.04
N TRP A 214 -0.57 2.88 23.14
CA TRP A 214 -0.10 3.38 24.44
C TRP A 214 -1.17 4.14 25.23
N ARG A 215 -2.07 4.88 24.56
CA ARG A 215 -3.15 5.60 25.25
C ARG A 215 -4.21 4.68 25.84
N ARG A 216 -4.38 3.46 25.29
CA ARG A 216 -5.39 2.49 25.74
C ARG A 216 -4.93 1.57 26.84
N GLU A 217 -3.61 1.38 26.97
CA GLU A 217 -3.01 0.55 28.03
C GLU A 217 -2.81 1.32 29.35
N ARG A 218 -3.22 2.60 29.40
CA ARG A 218 -3.35 3.39 30.63
C ARG A 218 -4.74 3.24 31.21
#